data_AF-C2EJV7-F1
#
_entry.id   AF-C2EJV7-F1
#
_cell.length_a   1.000
_cell.length_b   1.000
_cell.length_c   1.000
_cell.angle_alpha   90.00
_cell.angle_beta   90.00
_cell.angle_gamma   90.00
#
_symmetry.space_group_name_H-M   'P 1'
#
loop_
_entity.id
_entity.type
_entity.pdbx_description
1 polymer ?
#
loop_
_entity_poly.entity_id
_entity_poly.type
_entity_poly.pdbx_seq_one_letter_code
_entity_poly.pdbx_strand_id
1 'polypeptide(L)'
;MVTRTIEYRDEKGNLLGTKSQSLTFTQPGDKDLVTDQVIWNTDVPSQSFDEVKTPEKAGYTPDKTSVPAKEVTINDSNTTEVVIYKANVVNVVINYEDNMGNKLADTGTVSGKEGNEFTTQALEIAGYHLISESKLVHGIFGKTLEITFVYEKNSTDSTKNTNQVDKNDNNGKESKVETETKKSNDFKNTINSKDKVSTEVSSQKLPQTGDQKDNTASLVGLILMSLAGLFGFKRKNKRDN
;
A
#
# COMPACT_ATOMS: atom_id res chain seq x y z
N MET A 1 31.17 18.88 10.12
CA MET A 1 30.05 17.93 10.35
C MET A 1 29.69 17.34 9.01
N VAL A 2 29.57 16.02 8.94
CA VAL A 2 29.12 15.30 7.74
C VAL A 2 27.81 14.60 8.08
N THR A 3 26.81 14.71 7.21
CA THR A 3 25.50 14.10 7.41
C THR A 3 25.17 13.07 6.33
N ARG A 4 24.41 12.06 6.74
CA ARG A 4 23.79 11.09 5.85
C ARG A 4 22.29 11.08 6.10
N THR A 5 21.51 11.30 5.04
CA THR A 5 20.05 11.20 5.08
C THR A 5 19.60 9.98 4.30
N ILE A 6 18.77 9.15 4.92
CA ILE A 6 18.10 8.03 4.29
C ILE A 6 16.65 8.44 4.04
N GLU A 7 16.27 8.48 2.77
CA GLU A 7 14.91 8.79 2.34
C GLU A 7 14.18 7.49 2.00
N TYR A 8 13.00 7.33 2.60
CA TYR A 8 12.10 6.24 2.29
C TYR A 8 11.06 6.76 1.30
N ARG A 9 11.01 6.20 0.10
CA ARG A 9 10.13 6.67 -0.98
C ARG A 9 9.24 5.53 -1.51
N ASP A 10 8.11 5.87 -2.12
CA ASP A 10 7.33 4.91 -2.89
C ASP A 10 7.86 4.77 -4.33
N GLU A 11 7.31 3.83 -5.11
CA GLU A 11 7.68 3.61 -6.53
C GLU A 11 7.45 4.83 -7.44
N LYS A 12 6.66 5.81 -7.00
CA LYS A 12 6.41 7.07 -7.74
C LYS A 12 7.37 8.19 -7.31
N GLY A 13 8.26 7.92 -6.35
CA GLY A 13 9.20 8.88 -5.79
C GLY A 13 8.63 9.75 -4.66
N ASN A 14 7.40 9.51 -4.19
CA ASN A 14 6.83 10.27 -3.08
C ASN A 14 7.56 9.93 -1.77
N LEU A 15 7.87 10.95 -0.97
CA LEU A 15 8.55 10.80 0.31
C LEU A 15 7.58 10.24 1.37
N LEU A 16 7.94 9.09 1.94
CA LEU A 16 7.19 8.40 3.00
C LEU A 16 7.78 8.70 4.40
N GLY A 17 9.08 9.00 4.46
CA GLY A 17 9.78 9.30 5.70
C GLY A 17 11.27 9.50 5.48
N THR A 18 11.97 9.91 6.53
CA THR A 18 13.41 10.13 6.52
C THR A 18 14.05 9.67 7.82
N LYS A 19 15.30 9.23 7.75
CA LYS A 19 16.18 9.00 8.90
C LYS A 19 17.51 9.69 8.62
N SER A 20 18.03 10.45 9.58
CA SER A 20 19.31 11.15 9.43
C SER A 20 20.31 10.68 10.48
N GLN A 21 21.58 10.63 10.08
CA GLN A 21 22.74 10.48 10.95
C GLN A 21 23.71 11.63 10.70
N SER A 22 24.43 12.04 11.73
CA SER A 22 25.43 13.11 11.66
C SER A 22 26.67 12.72 12.42
N LEU A 23 27.84 12.96 11.83
CA LEU A 23 29.13 12.79 12.46
C LEU A 23 29.82 14.15 12.56
N THR A 24 30.30 14.47 13.75
CA THR A 24 31.01 15.73 14.01
C THR A 24 32.50 15.43 14.12
N PHE A 25 33.28 16.15 13.32
CA PHE A 25 34.74 16.07 13.33
C PHE A 25 35.29 17.30 14.02
N THR A 26 36.34 17.09 14.81
CA THR A 26 37.14 18.15 15.41
C THR A 26 38.49 18.16 14.74
N GLN A 27 38.81 19.22 14.02
CA GLN A 27 40.12 19.41 13.40
C GLN A 27 41.01 20.22 14.36
N PRO A 28 42.10 19.65 14.90
CA PRO A 28 43.03 20.40 15.72
C PRO A 28 43.90 21.31 14.84
N GLY A 29 44.43 22.37 15.44
CA GLY A 29 45.38 23.26 14.78
C GLY A 29 46.19 24.04 15.80
N ASP A 30 47.39 24.44 15.40
CA ASP A 30 48.28 25.24 16.21
C ASP A 30 48.19 26.71 15.78
N LYS A 31 48.06 27.61 16.76
CA LYS A 31 48.01 29.05 16.53
C LYS A 31 49.32 29.69 16.98
N ASP A 32 49.96 30.39 16.06
CA ASP A 32 51.08 31.28 16.37
C ASP A 32 50.55 32.54 17.08
N LEU A 33 51.03 32.81 18.31
CA LEU A 33 50.55 33.94 19.12
C LEU A 33 51.23 35.28 18.79
N VAL A 34 52.24 35.28 17.92
CA VAL A 34 52.96 36.48 17.46
C VAL A 34 52.37 36.98 16.14
N THR A 35 52.00 36.07 15.25
CA THR A 35 51.49 36.39 13.90
C THR A 35 49.99 36.13 13.74
N ASP A 36 49.34 35.54 14.75
CA ASP A 36 47.95 35.06 14.71
C ASP A 36 47.64 34.01 13.61
N GLN A 37 48.67 33.46 12.95
CA GLN A 37 48.51 32.42 11.93
C GLN A 37 48.08 31.09 12.55
N VAL A 38 47.11 30.41 11.93
CA VAL A 38 46.67 29.06 12.32
C VAL A 38 47.11 28.04 11.28
N ILE A 39 47.78 26.98 11.73
CA ILE A 39 48.15 25.82 10.92
C ILE A 39 47.25 24.67 11.35
N TRP A 40 46.35 24.24 10.46
CA TRP A 40 45.42 23.15 10.73
C TRP A 40 46.10 21.79 10.52
N ASN A 41 45.87 20.85 11.46
CA ASN A 41 46.30 19.47 11.29
C ASN A 41 45.45 18.80 10.20
N THR A 42 46.11 18.16 9.24
CA THR A 42 45.45 17.43 8.14
C THR A 42 45.07 16.00 8.52
N ASP A 43 45.67 15.45 9.58
CA ASP A 43 45.40 14.10 10.08
C ASP A 43 44.20 14.13 11.05
N VAL A 44 43.01 14.14 10.47
CA VAL A 44 41.74 14.01 11.20
C VAL A 44 41.24 12.58 11.03
N PRO A 45 41.06 11.79 12.11
CA PRO A 45 40.59 10.41 12.00
C PRO A 45 39.24 10.29 11.28
N SER A 46 39.08 9.24 10.48
CA SER A 46 37.80 8.87 9.90
C SER A 46 36.79 8.46 10.98
N GLN A 47 35.51 8.59 10.66
CA GLN A 47 34.40 8.11 11.47
C GLN A 47 33.43 7.33 10.59
N SER A 48 32.57 6.51 11.17
CA SER A 48 31.64 5.67 10.42
C SER A 48 30.20 5.91 10.84
N PHE A 49 29.31 6.01 9.84
CA PHE A 49 27.89 5.89 10.07
C PHE A 49 27.53 4.43 10.31
N ASP A 50 26.67 4.15 11.28
CA ASP A 50 26.17 2.80 11.55
C ASP A 50 25.24 2.30 10.45
N GLU A 51 25.13 0.97 10.28
CA GLU A 51 24.07 0.37 9.47
C GLU A 51 22.69 0.79 10.00
N VAL A 52 21.77 1.12 9.09
CA VAL A 52 20.38 1.42 9.42
C VAL A 52 19.49 0.35 8.80
N LYS A 53 18.80 -0.43 9.64
CA LYS A 53 17.76 -1.36 9.16
C LYS A 53 16.58 -0.57 8.57
N THR A 54 16.10 -1.02 7.42
CA THR A 54 14.92 -0.46 6.77
C THR A 54 13.69 -0.82 7.60
N PRO A 55 12.83 0.14 7.98
CA PRO A 55 11.60 -0.16 8.69
C PRO A 55 10.68 -1.11 7.91
N GLU A 56 9.96 -1.98 8.59
CA GLU A 56 8.90 -2.75 7.95
C GLU A 56 7.68 -1.84 7.67
N LYS A 57 6.98 -2.11 6.57
CA LYS A 57 5.76 -1.40 6.20
C LYS A 57 4.75 -2.40 5.64
N ALA A 58 3.65 -2.60 6.36
CA ALA A 58 2.61 -3.56 5.97
C ALA A 58 2.10 -3.29 4.54
N GLY A 59 2.01 -4.35 3.73
CA GLY A 59 1.61 -4.27 2.32
C GLY A 59 2.70 -3.77 1.36
N TYR A 60 3.94 -3.58 1.82
CA TYR A 60 5.06 -3.14 0.99
C TYR A 60 6.32 -3.97 1.26
N THR A 61 7.15 -4.12 0.23
CA THR A 61 8.49 -4.70 0.31
C THR A 61 9.52 -3.65 -0.10
N PRO A 62 10.52 -3.33 0.73
CA PRO A 62 11.58 -2.40 0.35
C PRO A 62 12.57 -3.05 -0.63
N ASP A 63 13.20 -2.23 -1.47
CA ASP A 63 14.27 -2.64 -2.39
C ASP A 63 15.56 -3.08 -1.65
N LYS A 64 15.80 -2.51 -0.46
CA LYS A 64 16.87 -2.91 0.46
C LYS A 64 16.36 -3.06 1.88
N THR A 65 16.79 -4.13 2.54
CA THR A 65 16.45 -4.44 3.94
C THR A 65 17.28 -3.62 4.94
N SER A 66 18.38 -3.01 4.50
CA SER A 66 19.16 -2.04 5.27
C SER A 66 19.99 -1.12 4.38
N VAL A 67 20.42 0.01 4.95
CA VAL A 67 21.47 0.87 4.41
C VAL A 67 22.74 0.56 5.20
N PRO A 68 23.83 0.09 4.56
CA PRO A 68 25.02 -0.39 5.26
C PRO A 68 25.75 0.73 6.01
N ALA A 69 26.63 0.33 6.92
CA ALA A 69 27.58 1.26 7.52
C ALA A 69 28.46 1.92 6.45
N LYS A 70 28.89 3.16 6.69
CA LYS A 70 29.73 3.91 5.75
C LYS A 70 30.76 4.73 6.49
N GLU A 71 32.03 4.45 6.23
CA GLU A 71 33.14 5.28 6.68
C GLU A 71 33.19 6.60 5.90
N VAL A 72 33.51 7.68 6.61
CA VAL A 72 33.63 9.04 6.07
C VAL A 72 34.76 9.81 6.76
N THR A 73 35.29 10.79 6.04
CA THR A 73 36.29 11.75 6.50
C THR A 73 35.66 13.14 6.65
N ILE A 74 36.38 14.07 7.31
CA ILE A 74 35.94 15.46 7.45
C ILE A 74 35.71 16.19 6.11
N ASN A 75 36.32 15.72 5.03
CA ASN A 75 36.24 16.33 3.69
C ASN A 75 35.07 15.78 2.85
N ASP A 76 34.37 14.74 3.33
CA ASP A 76 33.25 14.18 2.60
C ASP A 76 32.04 15.13 2.63
N SER A 77 31.34 15.20 1.51
CA SER A 77 30.08 15.92 1.42
C SER A 77 28.94 15.14 2.06
N ASN A 78 27.87 15.85 2.42
CA ASN A 78 26.64 15.22 2.87
C ASN A 78 26.06 14.32 1.78
N THR A 79 25.45 13.21 2.19
CA THR A 79 24.91 12.20 1.26
C THR A 79 23.44 11.90 1.52
N THR A 80 22.74 11.55 0.45
CA THR A 80 21.36 11.05 0.51
C THR A 80 21.31 9.65 -0.09
N GLU A 81 20.74 8.71 0.66
CA GLU A 81 20.49 7.33 0.28
C GLU A 81 18.98 7.13 0.15
N VAL A 82 18.50 6.53 -0.95
CA VAL A 82 17.06 6.30 -1.14
C VAL A 82 16.74 4.82 -0.98
N VAL A 83 15.75 4.49 -0.16
CA VAL A 83 15.12 3.17 -0.05
C VAL A 83 13.73 3.27 -0.69
N ILE A 84 13.41 2.37 -1.62
CA ILE A 84 12.14 2.37 -2.35
C ILE A 84 11.24 1.25 -1.82
N TYR A 85 10.05 1.61 -1.35
CA TYR A 85 9.00 0.65 -1.00
C TYR A 85 8.13 0.34 -2.20
N LYS A 86 8.14 -0.93 -2.60
CA LYS A 86 7.26 -1.49 -3.62
C LYS A 86 6.00 -2.05 -2.99
N ALA A 87 4.83 -1.72 -3.52
CA ALA A 87 3.59 -2.29 -3.02
C ALA A 87 3.51 -3.78 -3.36
N ASN A 88 3.12 -4.59 -2.38
CA ASN A 88 2.89 -6.01 -2.60
C ASN A 88 1.63 -6.19 -3.46
N VAL A 89 1.70 -7.06 -4.46
CA VAL A 89 0.54 -7.43 -5.28
C VAL A 89 0.16 -8.86 -4.93
N VAL A 90 -1.11 -9.05 -4.60
CA VAL A 90 -1.68 -10.35 -4.23
C VAL A 90 -2.93 -10.65 -5.06
N ASN A 91 -3.27 -11.93 -5.12
CA ASN A 91 -4.36 -12.44 -5.93
C ASN A 91 -5.46 -13.02 -5.03
N VAL A 92 -6.70 -12.87 -5.48
CA VAL A 92 -7.88 -13.54 -4.92
C VAL A 92 -8.41 -14.50 -5.96
N VAL A 93 -8.53 -15.78 -5.59
CA VAL A 93 -9.08 -16.82 -6.44
C VAL A 93 -10.61 -16.83 -6.30
N ILE A 94 -11.32 -16.99 -7.42
CA ILE A 94 -12.77 -17.07 -7.44
C ILE A 94 -13.19 -18.42 -8.03
N ASN A 95 -13.88 -19.23 -7.24
CA ASN A 95 -14.42 -20.50 -7.66
C ASN A 95 -15.92 -20.40 -7.94
N TYR A 96 -16.37 -21.26 -8.85
CA TYR A 96 -17.76 -21.38 -9.24
C TYR A 96 -18.14 -22.85 -9.18
N GLU A 97 -18.90 -23.21 -8.15
CA GLU A 97 -19.18 -24.61 -7.82
C GLU A 97 -20.69 -24.86 -7.71
N ASP A 98 -21.13 -26.09 -7.96
CA ASP A 98 -22.48 -26.50 -7.58
C ASP A 98 -22.57 -26.84 -6.08
N ASN A 99 -23.78 -27.15 -5.61
CA ASN A 99 -24.05 -27.58 -4.24
C ASN A 99 -23.38 -28.92 -3.84
N MET A 100 -22.72 -29.61 -4.76
CA MET A 100 -21.92 -30.81 -4.52
C MET A 100 -20.41 -30.56 -4.59
N GLY A 101 -19.99 -29.31 -4.82
CA GLY A 101 -18.57 -28.93 -4.96
C GLY A 101 -17.98 -29.19 -6.35
N ASN A 102 -18.80 -29.47 -7.37
CA ASN A 102 -18.31 -29.64 -8.73
C ASN A 102 -18.07 -28.28 -9.39
N LYS A 103 -16.90 -28.11 -10.01
CA LYS A 103 -16.54 -26.91 -10.76
C LYS A 103 -17.47 -26.71 -11.98
N LEU A 104 -18.14 -25.55 -12.02
CA LEU A 104 -19.08 -25.15 -13.08
C LEU A 104 -18.46 -24.25 -14.15
N ALA A 105 -17.40 -23.50 -13.80
CA ALA A 105 -16.70 -22.60 -14.71
C ALA A 105 -15.20 -22.55 -14.36
N ASP A 106 -14.38 -21.95 -15.23
CA ASP A 106 -12.98 -21.67 -14.91
C ASP A 106 -12.84 -20.69 -13.76
N THR A 107 -11.82 -20.91 -12.94
CA THR A 107 -11.59 -20.08 -11.77
C THR A 107 -11.20 -18.67 -12.20
N GLY A 108 -11.85 -17.68 -11.60
CA GLY A 108 -11.52 -16.28 -11.78
C GLY A 108 -10.30 -15.89 -10.93
N THR A 109 -9.66 -14.78 -11.29
CA THR A 109 -8.64 -14.16 -10.44
C THR A 109 -8.79 -12.66 -10.47
N VAL A 110 -8.74 -12.04 -9.29
CA VAL A 110 -8.63 -10.59 -9.14
C VAL A 110 -7.30 -10.29 -8.47
N SER A 111 -6.52 -9.39 -9.05
CA SER A 111 -5.22 -8.98 -8.53
C SER A 111 -5.26 -7.54 -8.07
N GLY A 112 -4.54 -7.23 -7.00
CA GLY A 112 -4.41 -5.86 -6.53
C GLY A 112 -3.39 -5.70 -5.43
N LYS A 113 -3.22 -4.44 -5.01
CA LYS A 113 -2.27 -4.10 -3.96
C LYS A 113 -2.78 -4.64 -2.62
N GLU A 114 -1.91 -5.30 -1.87
CA GLU A 114 -2.20 -5.79 -0.54
C GLU A 114 -2.71 -4.66 0.36
N GLY A 115 -3.77 -4.94 1.13
CA GLY A 115 -4.44 -3.96 1.99
C GLY A 115 -5.46 -3.07 1.28
N ASN A 116 -5.52 -3.05 -0.05
CA ASN A 116 -6.58 -2.34 -0.77
C ASN A 116 -7.89 -3.14 -0.79
N GLU A 117 -9.01 -2.43 -0.86
CA GLU A 117 -10.33 -3.02 -1.07
C GLU A 117 -10.51 -3.50 -2.51
N PHE A 118 -11.36 -4.50 -2.68
CA PHE A 118 -11.85 -4.95 -3.97
C PHE A 118 -13.31 -5.39 -3.89
N THR A 119 -13.93 -5.46 -5.06
CA THR A 119 -15.28 -6.01 -5.25
C THR A 119 -15.26 -7.02 -6.38
N THR A 120 -15.99 -8.12 -6.21
CA THR A 120 -16.23 -9.09 -7.29
C THR A 120 -17.68 -9.53 -7.32
N GLN A 121 -18.14 -9.97 -8.50
CA GLN A 121 -19.51 -10.41 -8.73
C GLN A 121 -19.55 -11.88 -9.15
N ALA A 122 -20.62 -12.55 -8.76
CA ALA A 122 -20.92 -13.89 -9.22
C ALA A 122 -21.10 -13.92 -10.75
N LEU A 123 -20.62 -15.00 -11.36
CA LEU A 123 -20.76 -15.24 -12.78
C LEU A 123 -22.17 -15.76 -13.08
N GLU A 124 -22.76 -15.33 -14.20
CA GLU A 124 -24.01 -15.92 -14.68
C GLU A 124 -23.70 -17.20 -15.45
N ILE A 125 -24.18 -18.34 -14.94
CA ILE A 125 -23.91 -19.68 -15.48
C ILE A 125 -25.20 -20.24 -16.06
N ALA A 126 -25.19 -20.56 -17.35
CA ALA A 126 -26.37 -21.06 -18.05
C ALA A 126 -26.90 -22.35 -17.41
N GLY A 127 -28.20 -22.38 -17.11
CA GLY A 127 -28.86 -23.53 -16.48
C GLY A 127 -28.67 -23.64 -14.97
N TYR A 128 -28.05 -22.65 -14.32
CA TYR A 128 -27.85 -22.57 -12.88
C TYR A 128 -28.34 -21.22 -12.32
N HIS A 129 -28.67 -21.18 -11.04
CA HIS A 129 -28.92 -19.95 -10.29
C HIS A 129 -28.04 -19.91 -9.03
N LEU A 130 -27.65 -18.70 -8.61
CA LEU A 130 -26.77 -18.50 -7.45
C LEU A 130 -27.54 -18.80 -6.16
N ILE A 131 -26.92 -19.57 -5.26
CA ILE A 131 -27.43 -19.84 -3.91
C ILE A 131 -26.53 -19.31 -2.78
N SER A 132 -25.35 -18.78 -3.09
CA SER A 132 -24.54 -18.00 -2.13
C SER A 132 -25.30 -16.77 -1.62
N GLU A 133 -24.97 -16.33 -0.40
CA GLU A 133 -25.65 -15.24 0.30
C GLU A 133 -25.68 -13.90 -0.46
N SER A 134 -24.67 -13.63 -1.28
CA SER A 134 -24.58 -12.39 -2.05
C SER A 134 -24.03 -12.61 -3.45
N LYS A 135 -24.61 -11.92 -4.44
CA LYS A 135 -24.08 -11.79 -5.80
C LYS A 135 -22.82 -10.91 -5.85
N LEU A 136 -22.65 -9.99 -4.90
CA LEU A 136 -21.57 -9.02 -4.85
C LEU A 136 -20.78 -9.20 -3.54
N VAL A 137 -19.48 -9.46 -3.65
CA VAL A 137 -18.59 -9.66 -2.50
C VAL A 137 -17.58 -8.54 -2.45
N HIS A 138 -17.46 -7.92 -1.27
CA HIS A 138 -16.42 -6.95 -0.93
C HIS A 138 -15.34 -7.66 -0.12
N GLY A 139 -14.07 -7.30 -0.36
CA GLY A 139 -12.96 -7.88 0.38
C GLY A 139 -11.76 -6.95 0.41
N ILE A 140 -10.73 -7.37 1.15
CA ILE A 140 -9.44 -6.66 1.21
C ILE A 140 -8.35 -7.62 0.74
N PHE A 141 -7.53 -7.20 -0.22
CA PHE A 141 -6.41 -7.98 -0.73
C PHE A 141 -5.45 -8.36 0.40
N GLY A 142 -5.13 -9.65 0.51
CA GLY A 142 -4.27 -10.21 1.57
C GLY A 142 -5.02 -10.56 2.87
N LYS A 143 -6.29 -10.16 3.00
CA LYS A 143 -7.21 -10.65 4.04
C LYS A 143 -8.18 -11.68 3.48
N THR A 144 -8.66 -11.45 2.26
CA THR A 144 -9.42 -12.42 1.47
C THR A 144 -8.48 -13.04 0.46
N LEU A 145 -8.42 -14.37 0.41
CA LEU A 145 -7.57 -15.12 -0.52
C LEU A 145 -8.39 -15.91 -1.55
N GLU A 146 -9.60 -16.31 -1.18
CA GLU A 146 -10.45 -17.17 -1.98
C GLU A 146 -11.93 -16.83 -1.74
N ILE A 147 -12.73 -16.91 -2.80
CA ILE A 147 -14.18 -16.73 -2.77
C ILE A 147 -14.80 -17.86 -3.59
N THR A 148 -15.76 -18.59 -3.03
CA THR A 148 -16.53 -19.59 -3.76
C THR A 148 -17.98 -19.13 -3.91
N PHE A 149 -18.42 -18.95 -5.16
CA PHE A 149 -19.83 -18.78 -5.49
C PHE A 149 -20.44 -20.17 -5.74
N VAL A 150 -21.49 -20.49 -4.99
CA VAL A 150 -22.19 -21.78 -5.05
C VAL A 150 -23.51 -21.60 -5.79
N TYR A 151 -23.81 -22.52 -6.70
CA TYR A 151 -24.99 -22.50 -7.55
C TYR A 151 -25.81 -23.77 -7.43
N GLU A 152 -27.10 -23.67 -7.77
CA GLU A 152 -28.00 -24.80 -7.92
C GLU A 152 -28.51 -24.88 -9.36
N LYS A 153 -28.65 -26.10 -9.88
CA LYS A 153 -29.15 -26.34 -11.24
C LYS A 153 -30.63 -25.97 -11.33
N ASN A 154 -31.00 -25.23 -12.37
CA ASN A 154 -32.39 -24.86 -12.60
C ASN A 154 -33.23 -26.11 -12.89
N SER A 155 -34.34 -26.29 -12.18
CA SER A 155 -35.27 -27.39 -12.45
C SER A 155 -35.93 -27.22 -13.82
N THR A 156 -35.86 -28.25 -14.65
CA THR A 156 -36.65 -28.33 -15.89
C THR A 156 -37.96 -29.01 -15.56
N ASP A 157 -38.91 -28.27 -15.01
CA ASP A 157 -40.25 -28.80 -14.78
C ASP A 157 -40.98 -28.93 -16.13
N SER A 158 -40.68 -30.02 -16.86
CA SER A 158 -41.52 -30.50 -17.96
C SER A 158 -42.63 -31.35 -17.37
N THR A 159 -43.62 -30.70 -16.76
CA THR A 159 -44.95 -31.29 -16.54
C THR A 159 -46.03 -30.37 -17.10
N LYS A 160 -46.10 -30.24 -18.43
CA LYS A 160 -47.39 -29.98 -19.09
C LYS A 160 -48.20 -31.27 -19.07
N ASN A 161 -48.90 -31.51 -17.97
CA ASN A 161 -50.07 -32.38 -18.00
C ASN A 161 -51.21 -31.59 -18.68
N THR A 162 -51.40 -31.81 -19.99
CA THR A 162 -52.61 -31.39 -20.69
C THR A 162 -53.38 -32.64 -21.07
N ASN A 163 -54.13 -33.19 -20.12
CA ASN A 163 -55.31 -33.98 -20.46
C ASN A 163 -56.42 -33.00 -20.85
N GLN A 164 -56.51 -32.70 -22.14
CA GLN A 164 -57.80 -32.46 -22.79
C GLN A 164 -57.91 -33.42 -23.97
N VAL A 165 -58.80 -34.39 -23.77
CA VAL A 165 -59.31 -35.27 -24.82
C VAL A 165 -60.10 -34.38 -25.77
N ASP A 166 -59.66 -34.30 -27.02
CA ASP A 166 -60.55 -34.21 -28.17
C ASP A 166 -59.95 -34.99 -29.33
N LYS A 167 -60.78 -35.84 -29.93
CA LYS A 167 -60.48 -36.70 -31.07
C LYS A 167 -60.26 -35.85 -32.32
N ASN A 168 -59.26 -36.21 -33.14
CA ASN A 168 -59.43 -36.67 -34.52
C ASN A 168 -58.07 -36.83 -35.26
N ASP A 169 -57.81 -38.08 -35.65
CA ASP A 169 -57.19 -38.61 -36.86
C ASP A 169 -55.92 -38.00 -37.54
N ASN A 170 -54.92 -38.90 -37.61
CA ASN A 170 -54.09 -39.30 -38.75
C ASN A 170 -52.82 -38.51 -39.19
N ASN A 171 -51.69 -39.14 -38.83
CA ASN A 171 -50.67 -39.71 -39.72
C ASN A 171 -49.31 -38.99 -39.84
N GLY A 172 -48.25 -39.67 -39.35
CA GLY A 172 -47.02 -39.87 -40.13
C GLY A 172 -45.75 -39.09 -39.75
N LYS A 173 -44.81 -39.82 -39.14
CA LYS A 173 -43.38 -39.94 -39.54
C LYS A 173 -42.28 -39.16 -38.77
N GLU A 174 -41.66 -39.92 -37.85
CA GLU A 174 -40.22 -40.22 -37.71
C GLU A 174 -39.20 -39.18 -37.16
N SER A 175 -38.40 -39.69 -36.20
CA SER A 175 -37.22 -39.19 -35.48
C SER A 175 -36.20 -38.34 -36.24
N LYS A 176 -35.50 -37.42 -35.52
CA LYS A 176 -34.06 -37.61 -35.15
C LYS A 176 -33.53 -36.49 -34.23
N VAL A 177 -32.77 -36.93 -33.23
CA VAL A 177 -31.85 -36.19 -32.35
C VAL A 177 -30.66 -35.65 -33.15
N GLU A 178 -30.17 -34.44 -32.86
CA GLU A 178 -28.73 -34.17 -32.67
C GLU A 178 -28.45 -32.74 -32.15
N THR A 179 -27.59 -32.70 -31.15
CA THR A 179 -27.02 -31.55 -30.45
C THR A 179 -25.70 -31.20 -31.13
N GLU A 180 -25.43 -29.94 -31.49
CA GLU A 180 -24.07 -29.39 -31.47
C GLU A 180 -24.05 -27.87 -31.19
N THR A 181 -23.19 -27.53 -30.22
CA THR A 181 -22.66 -26.23 -29.80
C THR A 181 -22.06 -25.37 -30.92
N LYS A 182 -22.24 -24.05 -30.84
CA LYS A 182 -21.18 -23.09 -30.46
C LYS A 182 -21.62 -21.62 -30.47
N LYS A 183 -20.93 -20.87 -29.59
CA LYS A 183 -20.39 -19.50 -29.73
C LYS A 183 -21.18 -18.36 -29.09
N SER A 184 -20.50 -17.69 -28.16
CA SER A 184 -20.41 -16.22 -28.04
C SER A 184 -19.67 -15.90 -26.73
N ASN A 185 -18.84 -14.89 -26.55
CA ASN A 185 -18.09 -13.95 -27.39
C ASN A 185 -17.21 -13.20 -26.39
N ASP A 186 -16.03 -12.77 -26.83
CA ASP A 186 -15.21 -11.80 -26.12
C ASP A 186 -16.06 -10.56 -25.74
N PHE A 187 -16.06 -10.18 -24.45
CA PHE A 187 -16.48 -8.84 -24.06
C PHE A 187 -15.45 -8.19 -23.14
N LYS A 188 -14.68 -7.32 -23.79
CA LYS A 188 -13.84 -6.27 -23.24
C LYS A 188 -14.76 -5.28 -22.51
N ASN A 189 -14.62 -5.10 -21.20
CA ASN A 189 -15.35 -4.04 -20.51
C ASN A 189 -14.44 -2.86 -20.17
N THR A 190 -14.89 -1.70 -20.65
CA THR A 190 -14.26 -0.39 -20.59
C THR A 190 -14.47 0.25 -19.23
N ILE A 191 -13.40 0.83 -18.68
CA ILE A 191 -13.38 1.61 -17.45
C ILE A 191 -14.13 2.93 -17.68
N ASN A 192 -15.22 3.15 -16.95
CA ASN A 192 -15.78 4.48 -16.72
C ASN A 192 -15.47 4.90 -15.29
N SER A 193 -14.44 5.74 -15.12
CA SER A 193 -14.21 6.51 -13.89
C SER A 193 -14.82 7.89 -14.04
N LYS A 194 -15.95 8.10 -13.37
CA LYS A 194 -16.33 9.42 -12.85
C LYS A 194 -17.30 9.22 -11.71
N ASP A 195 -16.76 9.17 -10.49
CA ASP A 195 -17.30 9.98 -9.41
C ASP A 195 -16.29 10.13 -8.28
N LYS A 196 -16.29 11.36 -7.79
CA LYS A 196 -15.32 11.99 -6.89
C LYS A 196 -15.84 11.79 -5.48
N VAL A 197 -15.30 10.82 -4.74
CA VAL A 197 -15.46 10.74 -3.29
C VAL A 197 -14.08 10.55 -2.67
N SER A 198 -13.71 11.54 -1.88
CA SER A 198 -12.52 11.61 -1.05
C SER A 198 -12.62 10.57 0.07
N THR A 199 -11.80 9.53 0.01
CA THR A 199 -11.54 8.63 1.13
C THR A 199 -10.09 8.84 1.56
N GLU A 200 -9.91 9.28 2.80
CA GLU A 200 -8.60 9.50 3.39
C GLU A 200 -7.82 8.18 3.44
N VAL A 201 -6.70 8.15 2.72
CA VAL A 201 -5.69 7.10 2.86
C VAL A 201 -5.06 7.28 4.23
N SER A 202 -5.34 6.37 5.16
CA SER A 202 -4.59 6.23 6.41
C SER A 202 -3.12 5.98 6.06
N SER A 203 -2.35 7.07 6.01
CA SER A 203 -0.93 7.07 5.76
C SER A 203 -0.26 6.81 7.10
N GLN A 204 -0.03 5.54 7.43
CA GLN A 204 0.73 5.19 8.62
C GLN A 204 2.16 5.71 8.42
N LYS A 205 2.46 6.85 9.04
CA LYS A 205 3.74 7.55 8.91
C LYS A 205 4.83 6.70 9.54
N LEU A 206 5.92 6.47 8.81
CA LEU A 206 7.10 5.77 9.33
C LEU A 206 7.60 6.48 10.60
N PRO A 207 8.07 5.74 11.63
CA PRO A 207 8.63 6.37 12.81
C PRO A 207 9.83 7.22 12.42
N GLN A 208 9.72 8.53 12.63
CA GLN A 208 10.83 9.47 12.51
C GLN A 208 11.46 9.60 13.90
N THR A 209 12.73 9.26 14.05
CA THR A 209 13.45 9.47 15.31
C THR A 209 14.76 10.24 15.12
N GLY A 210 14.82 11.40 15.77
CA GLY A 210 15.96 11.91 16.54
C GLY A 210 15.43 12.18 17.95
N ASP A 211 16.16 11.80 18.99
CA ASP A 211 15.71 11.58 20.37
C ASP A 211 14.84 12.68 21.02
N GLN A 212 13.68 12.31 21.59
CA GLN A 212 13.32 12.53 23.00
C GLN A 212 11.98 11.84 23.41
N LYS A 213 12.02 11.21 24.60
CA LYS A 213 10.98 10.61 25.47
C LYS A 213 9.48 10.66 25.10
N ASP A 214 8.84 9.54 25.42
CA ASP A 214 7.44 9.17 25.20
C ASP A 214 6.35 10.08 25.81
N ASN A 215 5.21 10.06 25.10
CA ASN A 215 3.81 10.23 25.53
C ASN A 215 3.06 11.55 25.28
N THR A 216 2.05 11.41 24.40
CA THR A 216 0.69 12.01 24.37
C THR A 216 0.45 13.39 23.70
N ALA A 217 -0.36 13.30 22.64
CA ALA A 217 -1.42 14.21 22.16
C ALA A 217 -1.07 15.52 21.40
N SER A 218 -1.39 15.46 20.09
CA SER A 218 -1.97 16.45 19.16
C SER A 218 -1.85 17.97 19.39
N LEU A 219 -1.44 18.64 18.29
CA LEU A 219 -2.21 19.69 17.56
C LEU A 219 -1.48 21.04 17.36
N VAL A 220 -1.20 21.33 16.08
CA VAL A 220 -1.22 22.65 15.37
C VAL A 220 -0.27 23.78 15.81
N GLY A 221 0.44 24.36 14.83
CA GLY A 221 0.89 25.76 14.90
C GLY A 221 2.01 26.16 13.95
N LEU A 222 1.71 26.38 12.67
CA LEU A 222 2.51 27.22 11.79
C LEU A 222 2.39 28.68 12.25
N ILE A 223 3.45 29.30 12.79
CA ILE A 223 3.67 30.75 12.66
C ILE A 223 5.17 31.02 12.47
N LEU A 224 5.52 31.36 11.23
CA LEU A 224 6.70 32.16 10.89
C LEU A 224 6.38 33.62 11.21
N MET A 225 7.09 34.24 12.15
CA MET A 225 7.30 35.69 12.09
C MET A 225 8.60 36.09 12.79
N SER A 226 9.50 36.59 11.97
CA SER A 226 10.78 37.19 12.28
C SER A 226 10.62 38.68 12.64
N LEU A 227 11.61 39.21 13.37
CA LEU A 227 11.94 40.62 13.64
C LEU A 227 11.12 41.37 14.70
N ALA A 228 11.80 41.74 15.80
CA ALA A 228 12.22 43.11 16.12
C ALA A 228 12.27 43.31 17.64
N GLY A 229 13.44 43.62 18.18
CA GLY A 229 13.56 44.14 19.55
C GLY A 229 13.07 45.58 19.64
N LEU A 230 12.78 46.04 20.86
CA LEU A 230 13.11 47.38 21.39
C LEU A 230 12.52 47.53 22.82
N PHE A 231 13.36 48.00 23.77
CA PHE A 231 13.04 48.81 24.98
C PHE A 231 12.02 48.27 26.01
N GLY A 232 12.18 48.35 27.33
CA GLY A 232 13.09 49.08 28.22
C GLY A 232 12.44 49.23 29.62
N PHE A 233 13.25 49.63 30.62
CA PHE A 233 12.91 50.20 31.94
C PHE A 233 12.61 49.32 33.19
N LYS A 234 13.65 49.17 34.03
CA LYS A 234 13.84 49.79 35.38
C LYS A 234 12.87 49.41 36.54
N ARG A 235 13.42 48.86 37.64
CA ARG A 235 13.58 49.51 38.99
C ARG A 235 13.48 48.54 40.20
N LYS A 236 14.61 48.38 40.90
CA LYS A 236 14.89 48.26 42.36
C LYS A 236 13.71 48.06 43.35
N ASN A 237 13.76 47.05 44.23
CA ASN A 237 14.04 47.22 45.68
C ASN A 237 14.10 45.91 46.50
N LYS A 238 15.14 45.86 47.36
CA LYS A 238 15.23 45.35 48.75
C LYS A 238 14.23 44.28 49.22
N ARG A 239 14.79 43.22 49.84
CA ARG A 239 14.34 42.79 51.19
C ARG A 239 15.55 42.44 52.05
N ASP A 240 15.58 43.10 53.20
CA ASP A 240 16.33 42.68 54.37
C ASP A 240 15.61 41.45 54.98
N ASN A 241 16.42 40.60 55.64
CA ASN A 241 16.14 39.65 56.72
C ASN A 241 16.58 38.20 56.41
#